data_AF-A0AA43DKD7-F1
#
_entry.id   AF-A0AA43DKD7-F1
#
_cell.length_a   1.000
_cell.length_b   1.000
_cell.length_c   1.000
_cell.angle_alpha   90.00
_cell.angle_beta   90.00
_cell.angle_gamma   90.00
#
_symmetry.space_group_name_H-M   'P 1'
#
loop_
_entity.id
_entity.type
_entity.pdbx_description
1 polymer ?
#
loop_
_entity_poly.entity_id
_entity_poly.type
_entity_poly.pdbx_seq_one_letter_code
_entity_poly.pdbx_strand_id
1 'polypeptide(L)'
;MRRKEDGFTLLEMLAVLIIMAVLIAIAVGFSTSARVRAGDAAAKSNIDVAVPALQAYNLDNGKFTGMTLAILQSSYSKGVQGIEIVSASGSGYCVKSTVDGRSWFKNGPTAPITTTSCS
;
A
#
# COMPACT_ATOMS: atom_id res chain seq x y z
N MET A 1 59.09 8.77 26.72
CA MET A 1 57.76 8.57 26.12
C MET A 1 57.92 8.11 24.69
N ARG A 2 57.62 6.84 24.38
CA ARG A 2 57.46 6.38 23.00
C ARG A 2 56.08 5.75 22.90
N ARG A 3 55.15 6.46 22.27
CA ARG A 3 53.87 5.86 21.86
C ARG A 3 54.23 4.79 20.83
N LYS A 4 53.83 3.55 21.09
CA LYS A 4 53.73 2.55 20.02
C LYS A 4 52.59 3.02 19.12
N GLU A 5 52.95 3.54 17.97
CA GLU A 5 52.00 3.74 16.88
C GLU A 5 51.75 2.35 16.29
N ASP A 6 50.80 1.62 16.89
CA ASP A 6 50.27 0.39 16.28
C ASP A 6 49.50 0.80 15.02
N GLY A 7 50.15 0.66 13.87
CA GLY A 7 49.55 0.88 12.57
C GLY A 7 48.57 -0.24 12.25
N PHE A 8 47.37 0.12 11.79
CA PHE A 8 46.36 -0.83 11.30
C PHE A 8 46.98 -1.78 10.27
N THR A 9 46.75 -3.09 10.43
CA THR A 9 47.19 -4.06 9.43
C THR A 9 46.29 -4.01 8.19
N LEU A 10 46.85 -4.21 6.99
CA LEU A 10 46.07 -4.31 5.76
C LEU A 10 45.02 -5.44 5.83
N LEU A 11 45.31 -6.48 6.61
CA LEU A 11 44.42 -7.60 6.84
C LEU A 11 43.16 -7.19 7.62
N GLU A 12 43.28 -6.31 8.62
CA GLU A 12 42.14 -5.80 9.38
C GLU A 12 41.18 -5.00 8.50
N MET A 13 41.72 -4.12 7.64
CA MET A 13 40.89 -3.37 6.69
C MET A 13 40.25 -4.28 5.63
N LEU A 14 40.95 -5.32 5.17
CA LEU A 14 40.39 -6.30 4.25
C LEU A 14 39.21 -7.07 4.87
N ALA A 15 39.37 -7.56 6.11
CA ALA A 15 38.30 -8.27 6.81
C ALA A 15 37.06 -7.38 7.01
N VAL A 16 37.26 -6.10 7.35
CA VAL A 16 36.16 -5.13 7.52
C VAL A 16 35.42 -4.88 6.21
N LEU A 17 36.14 -4.70 5.08
CA LEU A 17 35.51 -4.52 3.77
C LEU A 17 34.68 -5.74 3.35
N ILE A 18 35.18 -6.95 3.62
CA ILE A 18 34.45 -8.19 3.34
C ILE A 18 33.15 -8.25 4.16
N ILE A 19 33.22 -7.95 5.46
CA ILE A 19 32.02 -7.96 6.32
C ILE A 19 31.02 -6.90 5.84
N MET A 20 31.46 -5.68 5.52
CA MET A 20 30.58 -4.62 4.99
C MET A 20 29.92 -5.02 3.67
N ALA A 21 30.65 -5.66 2.75
CA ALA A 21 30.10 -6.14 1.48
C ALA A 21 28.96 -7.16 1.69
N VAL A 22 29.13 -8.10 2.63
CA VAL A 22 28.10 -9.09 2.97
C VAL A 22 26.88 -8.43 3.60
N LEU A 23 27.07 -7.48 4.52
CA LEU A 23 25.97 -6.76 5.18
C LEU A 23 25.10 -5.98 4.18
N ILE A 24 25.73 -5.25 3.24
CA ILE A 24 25.01 -4.48 2.21
C ILE A 24 24.19 -5.41 1.31
N ALA A 25 24.75 -6.56 0.90
CA ALA A 25 24.05 -7.51 0.04
C ALA A 25 22.74 -8.02 0.68
N ILE A 26 22.75 -8.32 1.99
CA ILE A 26 21.55 -8.79 2.72
C ILE A 26 20.55 -7.65 2.93
N ALA A 27 21.03 -6.45 3.27
CA ALA A 27 20.18 -5.29 3.56
C ALA A 27 19.30 -4.88 2.36
N VAL A 28 19.84 -4.94 1.13
CA VAL A 28 19.09 -4.60 -0.09
C VAL A 28 17.94 -5.60 -0.32
N GLY A 29 18.20 -6.91 -0.15
CA GLY A 29 17.22 -7.96 -0.41
C GLY A 29 15.98 -7.93 0.50
N PHE A 30 16.12 -7.52 1.76
CA PHE A 30 14.99 -7.48 2.71
C PHE A 30 14.04 -6.30 2.48
N SER A 31 14.59 -5.14 2.08
CA SER A 31 13.84 -3.89 2.01
C SER A 31 12.69 -3.90 0.99
N THR A 32 12.79 -4.70 -0.07
CA THR A 32 11.79 -4.75 -1.16
C THR A 32 10.55 -5.55 -0.76
N SER A 33 10.73 -6.71 -0.14
CA SER A 33 9.62 -7.59 0.27
C SER A 33 8.74 -6.95 1.36
N ALA A 34 9.35 -6.24 2.31
CA ALA A 34 8.62 -5.52 3.35
C ALA A 34 7.78 -4.38 2.75
N ARG A 35 8.33 -3.61 1.80
CA ARG A 35 7.60 -2.53 1.09
C ARG A 35 6.41 -3.06 0.33
N VAL A 36 6.55 -4.17 -0.42
CA VAL A 36 5.44 -4.77 -1.17
C VAL A 36 4.29 -5.16 -0.23
N ARG A 37 4.58 -5.82 0.90
CA ARG A 37 3.56 -6.20 1.89
C ARG A 37 2.88 -4.98 2.52
N ALA A 38 3.65 -3.94 2.83
CA ALA A 38 3.12 -2.70 3.36
C ALA A 38 2.21 -2.00 2.35
N GLY A 39 2.60 -1.95 1.07
CA GLY A 39 1.79 -1.40 -0.01
C GLY A 39 0.49 -2.18 -0.22
N ASP A 40 0.56 -3.51 -0.25
CA ASP A 40 -0.63 -4.37 -0.34
C ASP A 40 -1.59 -4.18 0.84
N ALA A 41 -1.06 -4.02 2.06
CA ALA A 41 -1.86 -3.73 3.25
C ALA A 41 -2.50 -2.34 3.19
N ALA A 42 -1.76 -1.32 2.75
CA ALA A 42 -2.26 0.04 2.58
C ALA A 42 -3.38 0.10 1.54
N ALA A 43 -3.21 -0.54 0.37
CA ALA A 43 -4.23 -0.58 -0.67
C ALA A 43 -5.53 -1.23 -0.18
N LYS A 44 -5.43 -2.35 0.56
CA LYS A 44 -6.59 -3.01 1.17
C LYS A 44 -7.25 -2.12 2.23
N SER A 45 -6.46 -1.52 3.10
CA SER A 45 -6.97 -0.63 4.15
C SER A 45 -7.71 0.59 3.58
N ASN A 46 -7.23 1.17 2.48
CA ASN A 46 -7.93 2.26 1.80
C ASN A 46 -9.33 1.83 1.33
N ILE A 47 -9.43 0.62 0.78
CA ILE A 47 -10.73 0.03 0.37
C ILE A 47 -11.60 -0.22 1.60
N ASP A 48 -11.08 -0.82 2.67
CA ASP A 48 -11.85 -1.13 3.88
C ASP A 48 -12.41 0.12 4.56
N VAL A 49 -11.64 1.22 4.56
CA VAL A 49 -12.10 2.53 5.06
C VAL A 49 -13.16 3.14 4.13
N ALA A 50 -13.07 2.90 2.83
CA ALA A 50 -14.05 3.39 1.85
C ALA A 50 -15.39 2.64 1.91
N VAL A 51 -15.38 1.32 2.10
CA VAL A 51 -16.59 0.46 2.10
C VAL A 51 -17.75 1.04 2.93
N PRO A 52 -17.59 1.43 4.21
CA PRO A 52 -18.71 1.97 4.98
C PRO A 52 -19.25 3.28 4.40
N ALA A 53 -18.40 4.14 3.83
CA ALA A 53 -18.86 5.36 3.14
C ALA A 53 -19.63 5.04 1.85
N LEU A 54 -19.18 4.03 1.09
CA LEU A 54 -19.90 3.55 -0.11
C LEU A 54 -21.29 3.01 0.27
N GLN A 55 -21.39 2.26 1.36
CA GLN A 55 -22.68 1.74 1.83
C GLN A 55 -23.58 2.87 2.34
N ALA A 56 -23.04 3.83 3.08
CA ALA A 56 -23.80 5.00 3.54
C ALA A 56 -24.36 5.80 2.35
N TYR A 57 -23.58 6.01 1.29
CA TYR A 57 -24.06 6.64 0.06
C TYR A 57 -25.27 5.90 -0.54
N ASN A 58 -25.20 4.57 -0.61
CA ASN A 58 -26.29 3.76 -1.13
C ASN A 58 -27.53 3.77 -0.22
N LEU A 59 -27.35 3.84 1.09
CA LEU A 59 -28.47 3.97 2.03
C LEU A 59 -29.23 5.30 1.84
N ASP A 60 -28.52 6.39 1.55
CA ASP A 60 -29.15 7.70 1.33
C ASP A 60 -29.76 7.86 -0.06
N ASN A 61 -29.11 7.30 -1.09
CA ASN A 61 -29.48 7.53 -2.50
C ASN A 61 -30.24 6.36 -3.14
N GLY A 62 -30.29 5.20 -2.47
CA GLY A 62 -30.87 3.96 -2.97
C GLY A 62 -30.14 3.34 -4.17
N LYS A 63 -28.93 3.84 -4.50
CA LYS A 63 -28.09 3.41 -5.61
C LYS A 63 -26.64 3.83 -5.40
N PHE A 64 -25.70 3.24 -6.15
CA PHE A 64 -24.31 3.70 -6.21
C PHE A 64 -24.04 4.66 -7.39
N THR A 65 -24.93 4.73 -8.39
CA THR A 65 -24.77 5.63 -9.54
C THR A 65 -24.70 7.10 -9.13
N GLY A 66 -23.71 7.83 -9.66
CA GLY A 66 -23.46 9.24 -9.34
C GLY A 66 -22.51 9.45 -8.16
N MET A 67 -22.09 8.38 -7.49
CA MET A 67 -21.06 8.41 -6.47
C MET A 67 -19.72 8.83 -7.06
N THR A 68 -19.06 9.77 -6.39
CA THR A 68 -17.70 10.22 -6.71
C THR A 68 -16.85 10.23 -5.45
N LEU A 69 -15.53 10.18 -5.59
CA LEU A 69 -14.62 10.28 -4.45
C LEU A 69 -14.85 11.58 -3.65
N ALA A 70 -15.12 12.69 -4.35
CA ALA A 70 -15.39 13.98 -3.72
C ALA A 70 -16.63 13.92 -2.80
N ILE A 71 -17.73 13.32 -3.27
CA ILE A 71 -18.95 13.17 -2.46
C ILE A 71 -18.69 12.30 -1.23
N LEU A 72 -17.97 11.18 -1.39
CA LEU A 72 -17.62 10.32 -0.28
C LEU A 72 -16.79 11.06 0.79
N GLN A 73 -15.83 11.87 0.35
CA GLN A 73 -14.97 12.65 1.24
C GLN A 73 -15.69 13.79 1.96
N SER A 74 -16.55 14.52 1.24
CA SER A 74 -17.24 15.69 1.78
C SER A 74 -18.40 15.33 2.69
N SER A 75 -19.16 14.28 2.34
CA SER A 75 -20.46 14.02 2.93
C SER A 75 -20.47 12.82 3.88
N TYR A 76 -19.54 11.87 3.73
CA TYR A 76 -19.54 10.62 4.50
C TYR A 76 -18.30 10.47 5.38
N SER A 77 -17.10 10.58 4.81
CA SER A 77 -15.86 10.50 5.59
C SER A 77 -14.65 11.06 4.85
N LYS A 78 -13.98 12.05 5.47
CA LYS A 78 -12.71 12.61 5.00
C LYS A 78 -11.55 11.60 4.98
N GLY A 79 -11.71 10.47 5.68
CA GLY A 79 -10.74 9.38 5.72
C GLY A 79 -10.73 8.52 4.45
N VAL A 80 -11.73 8.67 3.57
CA VAL A 80 -11.77 7.95 2.29
C VAL A 80 -10.74 8.55 1.33
N GLN A 81 -9.60 7.90 1.17
CA GLN A 81 -8.51 8.36 0.33
C GLN A 81 -7.84 7.17 -0.37
N GLY A 82 -7.07 7.44 -1.44
CA GLY A 82 -6.31 6.41 -2.15
C GLY A 82 -7.18 5.37 -2.85
N ILE A 83 -8.44 5.69 -3.16
CA ILE A 83 -9.35 4.84 -3.94
C ILE A 83 -9.81 5.55 -5.21
N GLU A 84 -10.07 4.78 -6.26
CA GLU A 84 -10.70 5.21 -7.50
C GLU A 84 -11.98 4.40 -7.72
N ILE A 85 -13.07 5.09 -8.09
CA ILE A 85 -14.32 4.45 -8.45
C ILE A 85 -14.23 4.06 -9.93
N VAL A 86 -14.09 2.76 -10.19
CA VAL A 86 -13.97 2.19 -11.54
C VAL A 86 -15.34 2.09 -12.19
N SER A 87 -16.35 1.66 -11.42
CA SER A 87 -17.75 1.62 -11.88
C SER A 87 -18.70 1.80 -10.71
N ALA A 88 -19.88 2.35 -10.98
CA ALA A 88 -20.94 2.48 -10.00
C ALA A 88 -22.31 2.37 -10.68
N SER A 89 -23.09 1.38 -10.29
CA SER A 89 -24.40 1.06 -10.87
C SER A 89 -25.51 1.20 -9.83
N GLY A 90 -26.75 0.87 -10.21
CA GLY A 90 -27.86 0.87 -9.27
C GLY A 90 -27.66 -0.09 -8.09
N SER A 91 -27.04 -1.25 -8.34
CA SER A 91 -26.97 -2.36 -7.37
C SER A 91 -25.55 -2.75 -6.97
N GLY A 92 -24.51 -2.16 -7.57
CA GLY A 92 -23.13 -2.51 -7.28
C GLY A 92 -22.14 -1.40 -7.60
N TYR A 93 -20.89 -1.65 -7.25
CA TYR A 93 -19.79 -0.74 -7.52
C TYR A 93 -18.51 -1.56 -7.74
N CYS A 94 -17.56 -0.97 -8.44
CA CYS A 94 -16.17 -1.38 -8.40
C CYS A 94 -15.32 -0.21 -7.93
N VAL A 95 -14.54 -0.45 -6.88
CA VAL A 95 -13.48 0.48 -6.47
C VAL A 95 -12.13 -0.21 -6.58
N LYS A 96 -11.09 0.55 -6.90
CA LYS A 96 -9.71 0.09 -6.84
C LYS A 96 -8.87 0.98 -5.94
N SER A 97 -7.83 0.43 -5.34
CA SER A 97 -6.75 1.18 -4.70
C SER A 97 -5.43 0.73 -5.28
N THR A 98 -4.57 1.68 -5.63
CA THR A 98 -3.25 1.42 -6.21
C THR A 98 -2.18 2.00 -5.31
N VAL A 99 -1.26 1.15 -4.84
CA VAL A 99 -0.09 1.55 -4.04
C VAL A 99 1.14 0.89 -4.65
N ASP A 100 2.20 1.66 -4.90
CA ASP A 100 3.45 1.19 -5.51
C ASP A 100 3.24 0.37 -6.80
N GLY A 101 2.29 0.80 -7.64
CA GLY A 101 1.96 0.17 -8.94
C GLY A 101 1.12 -1.11 -8.85
N ARG A 102 0.78 -1.58 -7.65
CA ARG A 102 -0.07 -2.76 -7.42
C ARG A 102 -1.49 -2.33 -7.13
N SER A 103 -2.45 -2.93 -7.83
CA SER A 103 -3.88 -2.57 -7.70
C SER A 103 -4.68 -3.68 -7.05
N TRP A 104 -5.53 -3.29 -6.12
CA TRP A 104 -6.53 -4.13 -5.48
C TRP A 104 -7.92 -3.60 -5.79
N PHE A 105 -8.88 -4.49 -5.96
CA PHE A 105 -10.24 -4.21 -6.43
C PHE A 105 -11.26 -4.78 -5.46
N LYS A 106 -12.42 -4.11 -5.34
CA LYS A 106 -13.59 -4.59 -4.62
C LYS A 106 -14.81 -4.44 -5.51
N ASN A 107 -15.34 -5.56 -6.01
CA ASN A 107 -16.47 -5.60 -6.94
C ASN A 107 -17.81 -5.76 -6.18
N GLY A 108 -18.19 -4.74 -5.43
CA GLY A 108 -19.47 -4.66 -4.74
C GLY A 108 -19.41 -4.95 -3.24
N PRO A 109 -20.56 -4.89 -2.54
CA PRO A 109 -20.63 -4.93 -1.08
C PRO A 109 -20.06 -6.21 -0.46
N THR A 110 -20.39 -7.36 -1.04
CA THR A 110 -20.08 -8.69 -0.49
C THR A 110 -18.86 -9.35 -1.12
N ALA A 111 -18.34 -8.83 -2.23
CA ALA A 111 -17.20 -9.42 -2.93
C ALA A 111 -15.90 -9.31 -2.09
N PRO A 112 -14.98 -10.27 -2.16
CA PRO A 112 -13.68 -10.12 -1.53
C PRO A 112 -12.85 -9.01 -2.21
N ILE A 113 -11.83 -8.51 -1.51
CA ILE A 113 -10.79 -7.66 -2.12
C ILE A 113 -9.84 -8.58 -2.90
N THR A 114 -9.67 -8.33 -4.20
CA THR A 114 -8.87 -9.17 -5.11
C THR A 114 -7.92 -8.32 -5.96
N THR A 115 -6.97 -8.97 -6.65
CA THR A 115 -6.10 -8.29 -7.63
C THR A 115 -6.68 -8.32 -9.04
N THR A 116 -7.81 -9.01 -9.24
CA THR A 116 -8.49 -9.11 -10.52
C THR A 116 -9.37 -7.87 -10.71
N SER A 117 -9.19 -7.18 -11.82
CA SER A 117 -10.05 -6.04 -12.16
C SER A 117 -11.51 -6.46 -12.23
N CYS A 118 -12.41 -5.56 -11.85
CA CYS A 118 -13.84 -5.78 -12.04
C CYS A 118 -14.14 -5.83 -13.55
N SER A 119 -14.87 -6.87 -13.96
CA SER A 119 -15.43 -7.04 -15.30
C SER A 119 -16.75 -6.30 -15.46
#